data_AF-A0A377FNT5-F1
#
_entry.id   AF-A0A377FNT5-F1
#
_cell.length_a   1.000
_cell.length_b   1.000
_cell.length_c   1.000
_cell.angle_alpha   90.00
_cell.angle_beta   90.00
_cell.angle_gamma   90.00
#
_symmetry.space_group_name_H-M   'P 1'
#
loop_
_entity.id
_entity.type
_entity.pdbx_description
1 polymer ?
#
loop_
_entity_poly.entity_id
_entity_poly.type
_entity_poly.pdbx_seq_one_letter_code
_entity_poly.pdbx_strand_id
1 'polypeptide(L)'
;MITVVEQEFDNVSYNRCLELSDWRFSASAVGLIRFFEHCSLKYYKAKRKLYYNFEDIDLTQKEVQDNYSRFAEFWFSELMHHMLLAELYEKRNLSDDDKKIINEKFAANSIMKKVFKGIKYGDLTPEEIKQRIADNKSDIILSTFVNSINGYRKYATISCFGKESQDCCRLLGHYVDIGRKTKSLGFNFDKSAATFTDEIEFDFIPFAFSKGRESIFVNNNINLRRLLESNNKVKVYFDKLADKNASWNNIFYNFLNSSRFIRQDTEIIMKKVETDCYETIFVRKPAIDTFIEITKKNSVDNLSSLDMLLKRHIKVNENYYLNISELITKSILNGTLLDDLIERIFKIESVDKDGIRYAFVIGQLIRINTVVYKNFYSLEVEMDSEKYLKGAYLSAKDVTRYFKDMNLDNKTNGYRQKLISCIIAKDYDRFIEIMLQLSSYTQKSFGFMHMLIKDFEANKNLAYEFINSLGDYNKPVSSDNNTTEEGKKNEK
;
A
#
# COMPACT_ATOMS: atom_id res chain seq x y z
N MET A 1 -9.89 22.54 -10.81
CA MET A 1 -9.68 23.93 -11.21
C MET A 1 -10.58 24.79 -10.35
N ILE A 2 -10.10 25.93 -9.89
CA ILE A 2 -10.90 26.90 -9.13
C ILE A 2 -11.20 28.10 -10.03
N THR A 3 -12.42 28.61 -9.92
CA THR A 3 -12.89 29.76 -10.69
C THR A 3 -13.63 30.72 -9.78
N VAL A 4 -13.43 32.02 -10.01
CA VAL A 4 -14.27 33.07 -9.43
C VAL A 4 -15.60 33.07 -10.17
N VAL A 5 -16.70 33.04 -9.44
CA VAL A 5 -18.04 32.97 -10.02
C VAL A 5 -18.97 33.92 -9.26
N GLU A 6 -20.13 34.19 -9.84
CA GLU A 6 -21.26 34.82 -9.15
C GLU A 6 -22.48 33.94 -9.42
N GLN A 7 -22.75 33.01 -8.49
CA GLN A 7 -23.85 32.05 -8.63
C GLN A 7 -24.67 32.01 -7.36
N GLU A 8 -25.99 31.89 -7.51
CA GLU A 8 -26.93 31.78 -6.40
C GLU A 8 -27.61 30.41 -6.45
N PHE A 9 -27.56 29.69 -5.33
CA PHE A 9 -28.32 28.47 -5.10
C PHE A 9 -28.98 28.54 -3.74
N ASP A 10 -30.23 28.11 -3.64
CA ASP A 10 -31.00 28.08 -2.37
C ASP A 10 -30.97 29.41 -1.58
N ASN A 11 -31.06 30.55 -2.29
CA ASN A 11 -30.96 31.92 -1.76
C ASN A 11 -29.62 32.24 -1.08
N VAL A 12 -28.53 31.62 -1.55
CA VAL A 12 -27.16 31.85 -1.08
C VAL A 12 -26.27 32.12 -2.28
N SER A 13 -25.60 33.27 -2.27
CA SER A 13 -24.60 33.63 -3.26
C SER A 13 -23.26 32.98 -2.94
N TYR A 14 -22.58 32.50 -3.99
CA TYR A 14 -21.28 31.86 -3.93
C TYR A 14 -20.29 32.56 -4.86
N ASN A 15 -19.09 32.85 -4.34
CA ASN A 15 -18.03 33.55 -5.08
C ASN A 15 -16.88 32.66 -5.60
N ARG A 16 -16.92 31.36 -5.28
CA ARG A 16 -15.95 30.36 -5.74
C ARG A 16 -16.63 29.10 -6.27
N CYS A 17 -16.04 28.52 -7.31
CA CYS A 17 -16.39 27.21 -7.85
C CYS A 17 -15.13 26.37 -8.03
N LEU A 18 -15.05 25.25 -7.31
CA LEU A 18 -14.02 24.22 -7.45
C LEU A 18 -14.58 23.06 -8.29
N GLU A 19 -13.96 22.80 -9.43
CA GLU A 19 -14.24 21.64 -10.28
C GLU A 19 -13.21 20.52 -10.09
N LEU A 20 -13.68 19.27 -10.04
CA LEU A 20 -12.89 18.04 -9.86
C LEU A 20 -12.01 17.71 -11.08
N SER A 21 -11.08 18.58 -11.47
CA SER A 21 -10.29 18.43 -12.70
C SER A 21 -9.19 17.36 -12.60
N ASP A 22 -8.47 17.33 -11.48
CA ASP A 22 -7.46 16.32 -11.15
C ASP A 22 -7.60 15.88 -9.69
N TRP A 23 -6.71 14.99 -9.24
CA TRP A 23 -6.77 14.47 -7.88
C TRP A 23 -6.55 15.51 -6.79
N ARG A 24 -5.77 16.58 -7.05
CA ARG A 24 -5.46 17.65 -6.06
C ARG A 24 -6.73 18.43 -5.75
N PHE A 25 -7.41 18.89 -6.79
CA PHE A 25 -8.72 19.56 -6.64
C PHE A 25 -9.76 18.62 -6.06
N SER A 26 -9.74 17.34 -6.43
CA SER A 26 -10.67 16.35 -5.87
C SER A 26 -10.44 16.12 -4.38
N ALA A 27 -9.17 16.03 -3.95
CA ALA A 27 -8.82 15.93 -2.54
C ALA A 27 -9.22 17.21 -1.79
N SER A 28 -8.90 18.39 -2.33
CA SER A 28 -9.33 19.67 -1.74
C SER A 28 -10.84 19.75 -1.58
N ALA A 29 -11.63 19.34 -2.57
CA ALA A 29 -13.09 19.32 -2.47
C ALA A 29 -13.58 18.45 -1.31
N VAL A 30 -13.01 17.26 -1.12
CA VAL A 30 -13.36 16.39 0.00
C VAL A 30 -12.97 17.01 1.35
N GLY A 31 -11.76 17.58 1.43
CA GLY A 31 -11.29 18.25 2.64
C GLY A 31 -12.15 19.45 3.02
N LEU A 32 -12.46 20.30 2.05
CA LEU A 32 -13.34 21.47 2.20
C LEU A 32 -14.74 21.08 2.63
N ILE A 33 -15.36 20.09 1.98
CA ILE A 33 -16.71 19.63 2.37
C ILE A 33 -16.74 19.15 3.81
N ARG A 34 -15.72 18.39 4.25
CA ARG A 34 -15.62 17.92 5.64
C ARG A 34 -15.45 19.09 6.62
N PHE A 35 -14.67 20.10 6.24
CA PHE A 35 -14.51 21.32 7.02
C PHE A 35 -15.83 22.11 7.12
N PHE A 36 -16.50 22.34 5.99
CA PHE A 36 -17.78 23.04 5.96
C PHE A 36 -18.86 22.32 6.79
N GLU A 37 -18.93 21.00 6.69
CA GLU A 37 -19.84 20.19 7.50
C GLU A 37 -19.52 20.31 9.00
N HIS A 38 -18.25 20.34 9.38
CA HIS A 38 -17.84 20.51 10.78
C HIS A 38 -18.20 21.90 11.33
N CYS A 39 -17.99 22.95 10.53
CA CYS A 39 -18.24 24.33 10.93
C CYS A 39 -19.69 24.79 10.66
N SER A 40 -20.55 23.92 10.12
CA SER A 40 -21.92 24.26 9.68
C SER A 40 -21.97 25.41 8.67
N LEU A 41 -20.98 25.48 7.78
CA LEU A 41 -20.86 26.49 6.72
C LEU A 41 -21.68 26.07 5.49
N LYS A 42 -22.18 27.07 4.75
CA LYS A 42 -23.00 26.83 3.56
C LYS A 42 -22.12 26.53 2.35
N TYR A 43 -22.50 25.51 1.58
CA TYR A 43 -21.85 25.15 0.33
C TYR A 43 -22.85 24.44 -0.58
N TYR A 44 -22.62 24.45 -1.89
CA TYR A 44 -23.50 23.79 -2.86
C TYR A 44 -22.74 22.78 -3.73
N LYS A 45 -23.35 21.61 -3.97
CA LYS A 45 -22.76 20.52 -4.76
C LYS A 45 -23.53 20.32 -6.06
N ALA A 46 -22.87 20.50 -7.20
CA ALA A 46 -23.46 20.25 -8.51
C ALA A 46 -22.56 19.35 -9.37
N LYS A 47 -22.93 18.07 -9.55
CA LYS A 47 -22.14 17.09 -10.32
C LYS A 47 -20.66 17.06 -9.86
N ARG A 48 -19.75 17.64 -10.65
CA ARG A 48 -18.29 17.73 -10.41
C ARG A 48 -17.86 19.09 -9.86
N LYS A 49 -18.79 19.95 -9.45
CA LYS A 49 -18.52 21.33 -9.01
C LYS A 49 -18.98 21.54 -7.58
N LEU A 50 -18.11 22.14 -6.77
CA LEU A 50 -18.35 22.58 -5.40
C LEU A 50 -18.36 24.11 -5.39
N TYR A 51 -19.44 24.70 -4.89
CA TYR A 51 -19.59 26.15 -4.73
C TYR A 51 -19.52 26.52 -3.26
N TYR A 52 -18.75 27.57 -2.95
CA TYR A 52 -18.47 28.05 -1.60
C TYR A 52 -18.05 29.52 -1.65
N ASN A 53 -17.87 30.14 -0.47
CA ASN A 53 -17.34 31.48 -0.34
C ASN A 53 -15.89 31.46 0.14
N PHE A 54 -15.04 32.28 -0.47
CA PHE A 54 -13.61 32.32 -0.15
C PHE A 54 -13.35 32.78 1.29
N GLU A 55 -14.17 33.69 1.79
CA GLU A 55 -14.12 34.25 3.15
C GLU A 55 -14.26 33.16 4.22
N ASP A 56 -14.93 32.05 3.90
CA ASP A 56 -15.11 30.92 4.80
C ASP A 56 -13.84 30.05 4.95
N ILE A 57 -12.86 30.22 4.06
CA ILE A 57 -11.63 29.41 4.02
C ILE A 57 -10.34 30.24 4.03
N ASP A 58 -10.45 31.57 4.06
CA ASP A 58 -9.30 32.48 4.11
C ASP A 58 -8.58 32.36 5.47
N LEU A 59 -7.51 31.57 5.49
CA LEU A 59 -6.70 31.31 6.69
C LEU A 59 -5.92 32.55 7.19
N THR A 60 -5.95 33.67 6.47
CA THR A 60 -5.43 34.95 6.96
C THR A 60 -6.37 35.59 7.99
N GLN A 61 -7.65 35.22 7.97
CA GLN A 61 -8.64 35.67 8.95
C GLN A 61 -8.56 34.85 10.24
N LYS A 62 -8.50 35.54 11.38
CA LYS A 62 -8.33 34.89 12.69
C LYS A 62 -9.46 33.92 13.04
N GLU A 63 -10.70 34.29 12.74
CA GLU A 63 -11.88 33.46 13.00
C GLU A 63 -11.83 32.15 12.19
N VAL A 64 -11.49 32.24 10.91
CA VAL A 64 -11.35 31.07 10.01
C VAL A 64 -10.20 30.18 10.46
N GLN A 65 -9.06 30.77 10.84
CA GLN A 65 -7.93 30.03 11.39
C GLN A 65 -8.31 29.28 12.68
N ASP A 66 -9.11 29.89 13.57
CA ASP A 66 -9.58 29.23 14.79
C ASP A 66 -10.59 28.10 14.48
N ASN A 67 -11.45 28.27 13.48
CA ASN A 67 -12.32 27.21 12.97
C ASN A 67 -11.52 26.04 12.37
N TYR A 68 -10.51 26.34 11.55
CA TYR A 68 -9.59 25.36 10.98
C TYR A 68 -8.82 24.61 12.08
N SER A 69 -8.37 25.33 13.10
CA SER A 69 -7.71 24.76 14.28
C SER A 69 -8.63 23.75 14.99
N ARG A 70 -9.88 24.12 15.28
CA ARG A 70 -10.86 23.20 15.90
C ARG A 70 -11.12 21.97 15.03
N PHE A 71 -11.22 22.16 13.72
CA PHE A 71 -11.39 21.05 12.79
C PHE A 71 -10.16 20.13 12.76
N ALA A 72 -8.94 20.69 12.81
CA ALA A 72 -7.70 19.91 12.89
C ALA A 72 -7.59 19.14 14.21
N GLU A 73 -7.98 19.74 15.34
CA GLU A 73 -8.08 19.07 16.65
C GLU A 73 -9.05 17.89 16.61
N PHE A 74 -10.24 18.09 16.03
CA PHE A 74 -11.24 17.05 15.85
C PHE A 74 -10.75 15.93 14.92
N TRP A 75 -10.22 16.29 13.75
CA TRP A 75 -9.87 15.32 12.73
C TRP A 75 -8.60 14.55 13.08
N PHE A 76 -7.60 15.19 13.68
CA PHE A 76 -6.30 14.58 14.03
C PHE A 76 -6.08 14.52 15.55
N SER A 77 -7.13 14.20 16.31
CA SER A 77 -7.11 14.14 17.77
C SER A 77 -6.00 13.24 18.33
N GLU A 78 -5.63 12.17 17.63
CA GLU A 78 -4.52 11.28 18.03
C GLU A 78 -3.14 11.96 18.03
N LEU A 79 -2.98 13.08 17.32
CA LEU A 79 -1.75 13.87 17.31
C LEU A 79 -1.72 14.89 18.46
N MET A 80 -2.88 15.20 19.06
CA MET A 80 -3.07 16.29 20.00
C MET A 80 -2.64 15.92 21.42
N HIS A 81 -1.39 16.25 21.78
CA HIS A 81 -0.83 15.91 23.08
C HIS A 81 -1.60 16.51 24.27
N HIS A 82 -2.19 17.69 24.10
CA HIS A 82 -2.98 18.35 25.14
C HIS A 82 -4.30 17.64 25.45
N MET A 83 -4.87 16.91 24.49
CA MET A 83 -6.06 16.09 24.74
C MET A 83 -5.75 14.93 25.69
N LEU A 84 -4.64 14.22 25.45
CA LEU A 84 -4.21 13.14 26.36
C LEU A 84 -3.85 13.69 27.75
N LEU A 85 -3.25 14.88 27.84
CA LEU A 85 -3.04 15.54 29.13
C LEU A 85 -4.36 15.79 29.85
N ALA A 86 -5.36 16.36 29.16
CA ALA A 86 -6.68 16.60 29.75
C ALA A 86 -7.31 15.29 30.26
N GLU A 87 -7.27 14.22 29.47
CA GLU A 87 -7.77 12.89 29.87
C GLU A 87 -7.05 12.32 31.10
N LEU A 88 -5.71 12.43 31.15
CA LEU A 88 -4.93 11.95 32.29
C LEU A 88 -5.25 12.71 33.57
N TYR A 89 -5.40 14.04 33.49
CA TYR A 89 -5.74 14.88 34.65
C TYR A 89 -7.20 14.75 35.11
N GLU A 90 -8.06 14.06 34.35
CA GLU A 90 -9.42 13.68 34.79
C GLU A 90 -9.45 12.36 35.57
N LYS A 91 -8.36 11.57 35.56
CA LYS A 91 -8.28 10.33 36.33
C LYS A 91 -8.28 10.62 37.83
N ARG A 92 -9.12 9.91 38.58
CA ARG A 92 -9.19 10.00 40.05
C ARG A 92 -7.87 9.60 40.73
N ASN A 93 -7.19 8.59 40.19
CA ASN A 93 -5.92 8.09 40.70
C ASN A 93 -4.93 7.95 39.55
N LEU A 94 -3.79 8.63 39.66
CA LEU A 94 -2.71 8.58 38.68
C LEU A 94 -1.66 7.55 39.10
N SER A 95 -1.33 6.63 38.20
CA SER A 95 -0.21 5.70 38.38
C SER A 95 1.14 6.41 38.18
N ASP A 96 2.24 5.79 38.59
CA ASP A 96 3.58 6.35 38.32
C ASP A 96 3.90 6.37 36.81
N ASP A 97 3.35 5.43 36.04
CA ASP A 97 3.40 5.45 34.58
C ASP A 97 2.62 6.64 34.01
N ASP A 98 1.44 6.96 34.55
CA ASP A 98 0.68 8.13 34.12
C ASP A 98 1.47 9.43 34.35
N LYS A 99 2.15 9.55 35.50
CA LYS A 99 3.02 10.71 35.81
C LYS A 99 4.18 10.82 34.83
N LYS A 100 4.75 9.69 34.42
CA LYS A 100 5.81 9.64 33.39
C LYS A 100 5.27 10.11 32.03
N ILE A 101 4.11 9.62 31.61
CA ILE A 101 3.45 10.03 30.36
C ILE A 101 3.15 11.53 30.37
N ILE A 102 2.66 12.08 31.49
CA ILE A 102 2.41 13.53 31.63
C ILE A 102 3.67 14.34 31.34
N ASN A 103 4.79 13.98 31.99
CA ASN A 103 6.08 14.65 31.77
C ASN A 103 6.54 14.54 30.31
N GLU A 104 6.37 13.38 29.68
CA GLU A 104 6.67 13.18 28.26
C GLU A 104 5.79 14.08 27.38
N LYS A 105 4.50 14.27 27.72
CA LYS A 105 3.58 15.12 26.96
C LYS A 105 3.85 16.61 27.09
N PHE A 106 4.29 17.11 28.25
CA PHE A 106 4.77 18.49 28.38
C PHE A 106 5.94 18.81 27.44
N ALA A 107 6.73 17.79 27.08
CA ALA A 107 7.89 17.94 26.20
C ALA A 107 7.73 17.27 24.83
N ALA A 108 6.51 16.87 24.43
CA ALA A 108 6.31 15.98 23.27
C ALA A 108 6.69 16.60 21.93
N ASN A 109 6.51 17.90 21.76
CA ASN A 109 6.92 18.64 20.56
C ASN A 109 7.43 20.05 20.93
N SER A 110 7.87 20.81 19.93
CA SER A 110 8.43 22.16 20.13
C SER A 110 7.46 23.13 20.80
N ILE A 111 6.18 23.12 20.43
CA ILE A 111 5.17 24.02 21.02
C ILE A 111 4.84 23.63 22.46
N MET A 112 4.70 22.33 22.76
CA MET A 112 4.48 21.86 24.13
C MET A 112 5.66 22.24 25.03
N LYS A 113 6.90 22.05 24.57
CA LYS A 113 8.11 22.47 25.29
C LYS A 113 8.16 23.99 25.54
N LYS A 114 7.62 24.78 24.62
CA LYS A 114 7.54 26.25 24.75
C LYS A 114 6.48 26.63 25.80
N VAL A 115 5.29 26.05 25.71
CA VAL A 115 4.16 26.34 26.61
C VAL A 115 4.46 25.87 28.04
N PHE A 116 4.99 24.66 28.21
CA PHE A 116 5.26 24.01 29.51
C PHE A 116 6.73 24.01 29.89
N LYS A 117 7.49 25.03 29.46
CA LYS A 117 8.93 25.10 29.67
C LYS A 117 9.29 24.97 31.16
N GLY A 118 10.07 23.93 31.50
CA GLY A 118 10.58 23.71 32.85
C GLY A 118 9.56 23.11 33.83
N ILE A 119 8.36 22.76 33.36
CA ILE A 119 7.28 22.22 34.19
C ILE A 119 7.36 20.70 34.20
N LYS A 120 7.20 20.13 35.38
CA LYS A 120 7.05 18.70 35.62
C LYS A 120 5.71 18.41 36.28
N TYR A 121 5.36 17.14 36.31
CA TYR A 121 4.23 16.65 37.08
C TYR A 121 4.33 17.12 38.54
N GLY A 122 3.27 17.76 39.04
CA GLY A 122 3.16 18.29 40.40
C GLY A 122 3.51 19.77 40.54
N ASP A 123 4.15 20.39 39.53
CA ASP A 123 4.55 21.80 39.61
C ASP A 123 3.37 22.76 39.42
N LEU A 124 2.30 22.33 38.75
CA LEU A 124 1.07 23.08 38.53
C LEU A 124 -0.15 22.24 38.93
N THR A 125 -1.21 22.94 39.34
CA THR A 125 -2.54 22.37 39.54
C THR A 125 -3.18 21.97 38.19
N PRO A 126 -4.10 21.00 38.19
CA PRO A 126 -4.86 20.63 36.99
C PRO A 126 -5.58 21.83 36.33
N GLU A 127 -6.10 22.75 37.14
CA GLU A 127 -6.79 23.97 36.70
C GLU A 127 -5.84 24.92 35.97
N GLU A 128 -4.63 25.15 36.52
CA GLU A 128 -3.61 25.97 35.88
C GLU A 128 -3.15 25.36 34.55
N ILE A 129 -3.04 24.03 34.47
CA ILE A 129 -2.71 23.34 33.22
C ILE A 129 -3.82 23.53 32.19
N LYS A 130 -5.08 23.35 32.57
CA LYS A 130 -6.23 23.57 31.69
C LYS A 130 -6.28 25.01 31.18
N GLN A 131 -6.05 25.99 32.06
CA GLN A 131 -6.00 27.40 31.68
C GLN A 131 -4.87 27.67 30.69
N ARG A 132 -3.67 27.16 30.95
CA ARG A 132 -2.50 27.34 30.07
C ARG A 132 -2.71 26.72 28.69
N ILE A 133 -3.37 25.56 28.62
CA ILE A 133 -3.80 24.96 27.35
C ILE A 133 -4.82 25.85 26.66
N ALA A 134 -5.83 26.37 27.37
CA ALA A 134 -6.85 27.24 26.80
C ALA A 134 -6.26 28.53 26.21
N ASP A 135 -5.35 29.19 26.94
CA ASP A 135 -4.69 30.43 26.53
C ASP A 135 -3.83 30.26 25.27
N ASN A 136 -3.34 29.04 25.02
CA ASN A 136 -2.46 28.71 23.89
C ASN A 136 -3.12 27.74 22.90
N LYS A 137 -4.44 27.55 22.97
CA LYS A 137 -5.13 26.41 22.33
C LYS A 137 -4.88 26.35 20.83
N SER A 138 -5.15 27.43 20.10
CA SER A 138 -4.96 27.48 18.65
C SER A 138 -3.51 27.25 18.23
N ASP A 139 -2.56 27.86 18.95
CA ASP A 139 -1.13 27.72 18.64
C ASP A 139 -0.63 26.29 18.90
N ILE A 140 -1.07 25.65 19.98
CA ILE A 140 -0.77 24.26 20.29
C ILE A 140 -1.26 23.35 19.18
N ILE A 141 -2.54 23.49 18.78
CA ILE A 141 -3.16 22.63 17.77
C ILE A 141 -2.49 22.81 16.41
N LEU A 142 -2.42 24.05 15.91
CA LEU A 142 -1.89 24.33 14.58
C LEU A 142 -0.40 23.99 14.51
N SER A 143 0.41 24.36 15.51
CA SER A 143 1.83 24.00 15.49
C SER A 143 2.04 22.49 15.56
N THR A 144 1.23 21.76 16.34
CA THR A 144 1.31 20.30 16.42
C THR A 144 0.93 19.65 15.09
N PHE A 145 -0.21 20.04 14.52
CA PHE A 145 -0.70 19.52 13.26
C PHE A 145 0.22 19.86 12.08
N VAL A 146 0.63 21.13 11.96
CA VAL A 146 1.40 21.61 10.82
C VAL A 146 2.78 20.95 10.76
N ASN A 147 3.45 20.81 11.90
CA ASN A 147 4.81 20.27 11.97
C ASN A 147 4.87 18.73 12.04
N SER A 148 3.74 18.06 12.30
CA SER A 148 3.70 16.60 12.42
C SER A 148 3.93 15.91 11.08
N ILE A 149 4.80 14.89 11.07
CA ILE A 149 5.03 14.01 9.92
C ILE A 149 3.79 13.20 9.51
N ASN A 150 2.78 13.13 10.38
CA ASN A 150 1.48 12.51 10.12
C ASN A 150 0.36 13.55 9.93
N GLY A 151 0.67 14.85 10.04
CA GLY A 151 -0.26 15.96 9.84
C GLY A 151 -0.03 16.66 8.51
N TYR A 152 -0.09 17.99 8.48
CA TYR A 152 0.05 18.80 7.26
C TYR A 152 1.39 18.57 6.54
N ARG A 153 2.50 18.52 7.28
CA ARG A 153 3.86 18.32 6.74
C ARG A 153 3.99 17.06 5.90
N LYS A 154 3.13 16.07 6.12
CA LYS A 154 3.07 14.89 5.27
C LYS A 154 2.73 15.28 3.83
N TYR A 155 1.82 16.22 3.62
CA TYR A 155 1.21 16.51 2.32
C TYR A 155 1.77 17.77 1.66
N ALA A 156 2.20 18.75 2.45
CA ALA A 156 2.56 20.06 1.93
C ALA A 156 3.72 20.70 2.70
N THR A 157 4.38 21.64 2.02
CA THR A 157 5.50 22.41 2.56
C THR A 157 5.01 23.32 3.68
N ILE A 158 5.51 23.13 4.89
CA ILE A 158 5.06 23.84 6.10
C ILE A 158 5.14 25.37 5.99
N SER A 159 6.10 25.89 5.22
CA SER A 159 6.29 27.34 5.02
C SER A 159 5.23 27.98 4.12
N CYS A 160 4.39 27.18 3.45
CA CYS A 160 3.32 27.63 2.55
C CYS A 160 1.94 27.61 3.23
N PHE A 161 1.83 27.02 4.43
CA PHE A 161 0.56 26.91 5.15
C PHE A 161 -0.09 28.28 5.38
N GLY A 162 -1.37 28.42 5.01
CA GLY A 162 -2.17 29.62 5.19
C GLY A 162 -1.74 30.82 4.35
N LYS A 163 -0.84 30.63 3.38
CA LYS A 163 -0.41 31.70 2.47
C LYS A 163 -1.25 31.70 1.21
N GLU A 164 -1.39 32.89 0.63
CA GLU A 164 -1.91 33.07 -0.73
C GLU A 164 -1.11 32.24 -1.75
N SER A 165 -1.71 32.01 -2.91
CA SER A 165 -1.11 31.24 -3.99
C SER A 165 0.30 31.74 -4.35
N GLN A 166 1.23 30.79 -4.49
CA GLN A 166 2.63 31.06 -4.75
C GLN A 166 3.04 30.69 -6.18
N ASP A 167 4.22 31.16 -6.61
CA ASP A 167 4.88 30.76 -7.86
C ASP A 167 5.39 29.30 -7.87
N CYS A 168 4.99 28.49 -6.88
CA CYS A 168 5.25 27.05 -6.81
C CYS A 168 4.12 26.35 -6.04
N CYS A 169 3.86 25.08 -6.39
CA CYS A 169 2.83 24.30 -5.71
C CYS A 169 3.24 23.99 -4.26
N ARG A 170 2.36 24.25 -3.28
CA ARG A 170 2.64 23.94 -1.86
C ARG A 170 2.75 22.45 -1.55
N LEU A 171 2.23 21.58 -2.42
CA LEU A 171 2.21 20.15 -2.20
C LEU A 171 3.60 19.53 -2.34
N LEU A 172 3.90 18.61 -1.42
CA LEU A 172 5.16 17.87 -1.40
C LEU A 172 5.32 17.05 -2.69
N GLY A 173 6.53 17.04 -3.26
CA GLY A 173 6.81 16.43 -4.57
C GLY A 173 6.44 17.30 -5.78
N HIS A 174 5.60 18.33 -5.60
CA HIS A 174 5.33 19.38 -6.61
C HIS A 174 5.99 20.72 -6.26
N TYR A 175 6.37 20.90 -4.99
CA TYR A 175 7.11 22.06 -4.51
C TYR A 175 8.56 22.06 -5.01
N VAL A 176 9.03 23.24 -5.42
CA VAL A 176 10.44 23.45 -5.78
C VAL A 176 10.94 24.73 -5.12
N ASP A 177 12.16 24.65 -4.58
CA ASP A 177 12.86 25.81 -4.00
C ASP A 177 13.13 26.85 -5.09
N ILE A 178 12.29 27.88 -5.10
CA ILE A 178 12.28 28.93 -6.12
C ILE A 178 13.63 29.67 -6.16
N GLY A 179 14.27 29.84 -5.00
CA GLY A 179 15.53 30.58 -4.87
C GLY A 179 16.74 29.87 -5.46
N ARG A 180 16.66 28.55 -5.70
CA ARG A 180 17.81 27.73 -6.14
C ARG A 180 17.57 26.93 -7.42
N LYS A 181 16.32 26.58 -7.75
CA LYS A 181 16.02 25.54 -8.75
C LYS A 181 15.00 25.95 -9.81
N THR A 182 14.69 27.24 -9.94
CA THR A 182 13.65 27.75 -10.86
C THR A 182 13.89 27.47 -12.33
N LYS A 183 15.15 27.51 -12.81
CA LYS A 183 15.45 27.22 -14.22
C LYS A 183 15.15 25.78 -14.59
N SER A 184 15.41 24.82 -13.69
CA SER A 184 15.20 23.39 -13.92
C SER A 184 13.73 22.98 -14.07
N LEU A 185 12.78 23.88 -13.81
CA LEU A 185 11.34 23.59 -13.83
C LEU A 185 10.73 23.69 -15.23
N GLY A 186 11.29 24.53 -16.09
CA GLY A 186 10.73 24.75 -17.41
C GLY A 186 11.52 24.01 -18.49
N PHE A 187 10.84 23.78 -19.61
CA PHE A 187 11.44 23.16 -20.79
C PHE A 187 12.71 23.92 -21.20
N ASN A 188 13.77 23.18 -21.55
CA ASN A 188 15.07 23.75 -21.91
C ASN A 188 15.68 24.70 -20.85
N PHE A 189 15.42 24.44 -19.57
CA PHE A 189 15.87 25.26 -18.44
C PHE A 189 15.35 26.72 -18.45
N ASP A 190 14.25 26.96 -19.15
CA ASP A 190 13.62 28.27 -19.24
C ASP A 190 12.51 28.40 -18.18
N LYS A 191 12.74 29.25 -17.15
CA LYS A 191 11.75 29.51 -16.09
C LYS A 191 10.40 29.95 -16.66
N SER A 192 10.39 30.72 -17.76
CA SER A 192 9.15 31.26 -18.34
C SER A 192 8.25 30.16 -18.93
N ALA A 193 8.83 29.01 -19.27
CA ALA A 193 8.10 27.84 -19.77
C ALA A 193 7.51 26.98 -18.64
N ALA A 194 7.79 27.30 -17.37
CA ALA A 194 7.29 26.52 -16.25
C ALA A 194 5.87 26.97 -15.84
N THR A 195 4.94 26.02 -15.75
CA THR A 195 3.58 26.25 -15.27
C THR A 195 3.39 25.63 -13.90
N PHE A 196 2.82 26.39 -12.97
CA PHE A 196 2.51 25.89 -11.63
C PHE A 196 1.03 26.09 -11.34
N THR A 197 0.53 25.28 -10.40
CA THR A 197 -0.81 25.42 -9.86
C THR A 197 -0.67 25.31 -8.35
N ASP A 198 -0.92 26.43 -7.67
CA ASP A 198 -0.99 26.52 -6.22
C ASP A 198 -2.26 27.26 -5.83
N GLU A 199 -2.94 26.75 -4.82
CA GLU A 199 -4.25 27.24 -4.39
C GLU A 199 -4.35 27.07 -2.88
N ILE A 200 -4.97 28.03 -2.17
CA ILE A 200 -5.11 27.94 -0.71
C ILE A 200 -5.94 26.73 -0.27
N GLU A 201 -6.88 26.30 -1.12
CA GLU A 201 -7.70 25.11 -0.96
C GLU A 201 -6.87 23.82 -0.84
N PHE A 202 -5.61 23.84 -1.28
CA PHE A 202 -4.71 22.71 -1.12
C PHE A 202 -4.32 22.48 0.35
N ASP A 203 -4.51 23.47 1.23
CA ASP A 203 -4.31 23.30 2.67
C ASP A 203 -5.29 22.30 3.30
N PHE A 204 -6.42 22.05 2.64
CA PHE A 204 -7.46 21.12 3.11
C PHE A 204 -7.24 19.68 2.62
N ILE A 205 -6.26 19.42 1.76
CA ILE A 205 -5.95 18.07 1.25
C ILE A 205 -5.69 17.04 2.36
N PRO A 206 -4.98 17.33 3.47
CA PRO A 206 -4.75 16.35 4.54
C PRO A 206 -6.04 15.72 5.06
N PHE A 207 -7.15 16.46 5.06
CA PHE A 207 -8.44 15.99 5.54
C PHE A 207 -9.19 15.09 4.55
N ALA A 208 -8.70 14.94 3.32
CA ALA A 208 -9.29 14.04 2.32
C ALA A 208 -8.79 12.60 2.47
N PHE A 209 -7.53 12.46 2.82
CA PHE A 209 -6.80 11.19 2.88
C PHE A 209 -7.18 10.36 4.12
N SER A 210 -6.98 9.04 4.03
CA SER A 210 -6.99 8.16 5.20
C SER A 210 -5.82 8.49 6.14
N LYS A 211 -5.98 8.16 7.42
CA LYS A 211 -4.91 8.28 8.43
C LYS A 211 -3.93 7.11 8.33
N GLY A 212 -2.74 7.30 8.89
CA GLY A 212 -1.71 6.25 9.00
C GLY A 212 -0.42 6.59 8.26
N ARG A 213 0.52 5.65 8.27
CA ARG A 213 1.82 5.78 7.60
C ARG A 213 1.65 5.84 6.07
N GLU A 214 0.83 4.94 5.53
CA GLU A 214 0.44 4.92 4.11
C GLU A 214 -0.98 5.48 3.98
N SER A 215 -1.09 6.78 3.68
CA SER A 215 -2.37 7.44 3.52
C SER A 215 -2.86 7.29 2.09
N ILE A 216 -4.15 7.03 1.90
CA ILE A 216 -4.73 6.88 0.57
C ILE A 216 -5.92 7.83 0.36
N PHE A 217 -6.09 8.25 -0.88
CA PHE A 217 -7.23 8.99 -1.38
C PHE A 217 -7.74 8.32 -2.66
N VAL A 218 -9.04 8.09 -2.74
CA VAL A 218 -9.66 7.43 -3.89
C VAL A 218 -10.32 8.48 -4.77
N ASN A 219 -9.72 8.73 -5.93
CA ASN A 219 -10.14 9.77 -6.85
C ASN A 219 -11.29 9.32 -7.77
N ASN A 220 -12.46 9.05 -7.17
CA ASN A 220 -13.69 8.76 -7.90
C ASN A 220 -14.40 10.05 -8.33
N ASN A 221 -13.76 10.81 -9.22
CA ASN A 221 -14.16 12.17 -9.59
C ASN A 221 -15.38 12.27 -10.52
N ILE A 222 -16.12 11.19 -10.77
CA ILE A 222 -17.34 11.19 -11.61
C ILE A 222 -18.32 12.26 -11.15
N ASN A 223 -18.50 12.39 -9.84
CA ASN A 223 -19.22 13.47 -9.17
C ASN A 223 -18.84 13.51 -7.68
N LEU A 224 -19.15 14.63 -7.02
CA LEU A 224 -18.85 14.84 -5.60
C LEU A 224 -19.46 13.78 -4.69
N ARG A 225 -20.66 13.28 -5.00
CA ARG A 225 -21.31 12.24 -4.19
C ARG A 225 -20.48 10.95 -4.16
N ARG A 226 -20.10 10.43 -5.33
CA ARG A 226 -19.28 9.20 -5.42
C ARG A 226 -17.90 9.40 -4.82
N LEU A 227 -17.32 10.59 -4.98
CA LEU A 227 -16.02 10.94 -4.42
C LEU A 227 -16.04 10.90 -2.88
N LEU A 228 -17.04 11.53 -2.26
CA LEU A 228 -17.23 11.52 -0.79
C LEU A 228 -17.55 10.12 -0.27
N GLU A 229 -18.49 9.41 -0.90
CA GLU A 229 -18.88 8.06 -0.49
C GLU A 229 -17.68 7.11 -0.48
N SER A 230 -16.83 7.18 -1.51
CA SER A 230 -15.62 6.35 -1.63
C SER A 230 -14.65 6.63 -0.48
N ASN A 231 -14.31 7.90 -0.26
CA ASN A 231 -13.32 8.29 0.75
C ASN A 231 -13.84 8.15 2.19
N ASN A 232 -15.15 8.30 2.42
CA ASN A 232 -15.76 8.05 3.73
C ASN A 232 -15.72 6.56 4.08
N LYS A 233 -16.02 5.68 3.12
CA LYS A 233 -15.91 4.23 3.31
C LYS A 233 -14.48 3.81 3.60
N VAL A 234 -13.51 4.32 2.84
CA VAL A 234 -12.07 4.08 3.08
C VAL A 234 -11.67 4.53 4.49
N LYS A 235 -12.07 5.74 4.90
CA LYS A 235 -11.82 6.24 6.26
C LYS A 235 -12.36 5.27 7.32
N VAL A 236 -13.62 4.87 7.21
CA VAL A 236 -14.25 3.94 8.17
C VAL A 236 -13.52 2.59 8.22
N TYR A 237 -13.01 2.10 7.09
CA TYR A 237 -12.21 0.89 7.06
C TYR A 237 -10.90 1.04 7.84
N PHE A 238 -10.11 2.08 7.55
CA PHE A 238 -8.83 2.32 8.23
C PHE A 238 -9.00 2.66 9.72
N ASP A 239 -10.05 3.39 10.09
CA ASP A 239 -10.35 3.71 11.50
C ASP A 239 -10.65 2.45 12.33
N LYS A 240 -11.11 1.36 11.70
CA LYS A 240 -11.42 0.08 12.34
C LYS A 240 -10.23 -0.89 12.40
N LEU A 241 -9.14 -0.61 11.71
CA LEU A 241 -7.97 -1.50 11.73
C LEU A 241 -7.30 -1.42 13.11
N ALA A 242 -7.28 -2.55 13.82
CA ALA A 242 -6.61 -2.67 15.12
C ALA A 242 -5.09 -2.44 14.99
N ASP A 243 -4.50 -2.90 13.88
CA ASP A 243 -3.10 -2.64 13.54
C ASP A 243 -3.00 -1.42 12.61
N LYS A 244 -2.55 -0.30 13.15
CA LYS A 244 -2.31 0.94 12.39
C LYS A 244 -1.10 0.85 11.44
N ASN A 245 -0.33 -0.23 11.50
CA ASN A 245 0.76 -0.54 10.57
C ASN A 245 0.33 -1.50 9.44
N ALA A 246 -0.95 -1.88 9.37
CA ALA A 246 -1.48 -2.68 8.28
C ALA A 246 -1.20 -1.99 6.93
N SER A 247 -0.60 -2.73 5.99
CA SER A 247 -0.24 -2.18 4.68
C SER A 247 -1.50 -1.80 3.89
N TRP A 248 -1.37 -0.72 3.11
CA TRP A 248 -2.46 -0.16 2.30
C TRP A 248 -3.11 -1.20 1.37
N ASN A 249 -2.33 -2.18 0.90
CA ASN A 249 -2.78 -3.20 -0.05
C ASN A 249 -3.81 -4.17 0.53
N ASN A 250 -3.95 -4.25 1.86
CA ASN A 250 -5.02 -5.00 2.53
C ASN A 250 -6.42 -4.56 2.08
N ILE A 251 -6.55 -3.33 1.56
CA ILE A 251 -7.79 -2.84 0.96
C ILE A 251 -8.27 -3.75 -0.20
N PHE A 252 -7.36 -4.32 -0.98
CA PHE A 252 -7.75 -5.15 -2.12
C PHE A 252 -8.23 -6.54 -1.73
N TYR A 253 -7.75 -7.07 -0.60
CA TYR A 253 -8.11 -8.41 -0.16
C TYR A 253 -9.35 -8.40 0.75
N ASN A 254 -9.46 -7.39 1.62
CA ASN A 254 -10.51 -7.32 2.65
C ASN A 254 -11.66 -6.37 2.28
N PHE A 255 -11.35 -5.27 1.59
CA PHE A 255 -12.32 -4.20 1.39
C PHE A 255 -13.02 -4.23 0.03
N LEU A 256 -12.33 -4.68 -1.03
CA LEU A 256 -12.93 -4.86 -2.36
C LEU A 256 -14.16 -5.78 -2.35
N ASN A 257 -14.15 -6.82 -1.53
CA ASN A 257 -15.25 -7.77 -1.42
C ASN A 257 -16.50 -7.16 -0.79
N SER A 258 -16.31 -6.36 0.27
CA SER A 258 -17.40 -5.75 1.02
C SER A 258 -17.93 -4.46 0.40
N SER A 259 -17.20 -3.85 -0.55
CA SER A 259 -17.48 -2.48 -0.97
C SER A 259 -17.37 -2.26 -2.49
N ARG A 260 -18.46 -1.78 -3.11
CA ARG A 260 -18.60 -1.62 -4.56
C ARG A 260 -17.85 -0.43 -5.17
N PHE A 261 -17.20 0.43 -4.39
CA PHE A 261 -16.71 1.73 -4.90
C PHE A 261 -15.38 1.66 -5.69
N ILE A 262 -14.58 0.60 -5.50
CA ILE A 262 -13.38 0.31 -6.34
C ILE A 262 -13.73 -0.74 -7.41
N ARG A 263 -15.00 -0.91 -7.81
CA ARG A 263 -15.39 -1.85 -8.90
C ARG A 263 -15.36 -1.25 -10.29
N GLN A 264 -14.68 -0.13 -10.45
CA GLN A 264 -14.52 0.59 -11.70
C GLN A 264 -13.07 1.08 -11.78
N ASP A 265 -12.63 1.40 -12.99
CA ASP A 265 -11.32 2.02 -13.20
C ASP A 265 -11.22 3.28 -12.35
N THR A 266 -10.33 3.25 -11.36
CA THR A 266 -10.21 4.32 -10.37
C THR A 266 -8.75 4.61 -10.08
N GLU A 267 -8.43 5.89 -10.00
CA GLU A 267 -7.15 6.38 -9.55
C GLU A 267 -7.13 6.44 -8.02
N ILE A 268 -6.14 5.81 -7.41
CA ILE A 268 -5.83 5.91 -5.98
C ILE A 268 -4.54 6.70 -5.84
N ILE A 269 -4.58 7.77 -5.06
CA ILE A 269 -3.41 8.54 -4.69
C ILE A 269 -2.95 8.07 -3.34
N MET A 270 -1.69 7.65 -3.26
CA MET A 270 -1.06 7.22 -2.02
C MET A 270 0.00 8.24 -1.62
N LYS A 271 0.05 8.49 -0.30
CA LYS A 271 1.05 9.35 0.32
C LYS A 271 1.68 8.65 1.53
N LYS A 272 2.97 8.37 1.41
CA LYS A 272 3.79 7.76 2.47
C LYS A 272 4.48 8.83 3.30
N VAL A 273 4.87 8.48 4.52
CA VAL A 273 5.66 9.36 5.40
C VAL A 273 7.13 9.39 4.96
N GLU A 274 7.60 8.32 4.32
CA GLU A 274 9.01 8.10 3.95
C GLU A 274 9.41 8.80 2.66
N THR A 275 8.43 9.18 1.84
CA THR A 275 8.67 9.74 0.51
C THR A 275 8.02 11.11 0.42
N ASP A 276 8.67 12.04 -0.30
CA ASP A 276 8.08 13.35 -0.57
C ASP A 276 7.05 13.31 -1.70
N CYS A 277 7.16 12.36 -2.64
CA CYS A 277 6.24 12.24 -3.76
C CYS A 277 4.87 11.64 -3.39
N TYR A 278 3.89 11.96 -4.23
CA TYR A 278 2.60 11.25 -4.29
C TYR A 278 2.73 10.10 -5.29
N GLU A 279 2.29 8.90 -4.89
CA GLU A 279 2.25 7.73 -5.76
C GLU A 279 0.84 7.57 -6.33
N THR A 280 0.75 7.48 -7.67
CA THR A 280 -0.52 7.29 -8.36
C THR A 280 -0.69 5.82 -8.75
N ILE A 281 -1.83 5.25 -8.40
CA ILE A 281 -2.13 3.83 -8.60
C ILE A 281 -3.42 3.71 -9.40
N PHE A 282 -3.31 3.19 -10.62
CA PHE A 282 -4.48 2.94 -11.48
C PHE A 282 -5.02 1.53 -11.24
N VAL A 283 -6.17 1.45 -10.59
CA VAL A 283 -6.86 0.19 -10.35
C VAL A 283 -7.77 -0.08 -11.53
N ARG A 284 -7.33 -0.96 -12.44
CA ARG A 284 -8.05 -1.32 -13.67
C ARG A 284 -9.00 -2.49 -13.45
N LYS A 285 -10.06 -2.59 -14.27
CA LYS A 285 -11.06 -3.65 -14.20
C LYS A 285 -10.47 -5.08 -14.18
N PRO A 286 -9.49 -5.46 -15.02
CA PRO A 286 -8.88 -6.79 -14.94
C PRO A 286 -8.18 -7.07 -13.59
N ALA A 287 -7.58 -6.04 -12.97
CA ALA A 287 -6.98 -6.16 -11.64
C ALA A 287 -8.07 -6.40 -10.57
N ILE A 288 -9.18 -5.65 -10.66
CA ILE A 288 -10.34 -5.80 -9.76
C ILE A 288 -10.92 -7.21 -9.88
N ASP A 289 -11.16 -7.67 -11.10
CA ASP A 289 -11.71 -9.01 -11.37
C ASP A 289 -10.78 -10.10 -10.83
N THR A 290 -9.47 -9.90 -10.96
CA THR A 290 -8.44 -10.78 -10.38
C THR A 290 -8.51 -10.80 -8.85
N PHE A 291 -8.53 -9.66 -8.18
CA PHE A 291 -8.66 -9.59 -6.71
C PHE A 291 -9.96 -10.24 -6.21
N ILE A 292 -11.08 -10.06 -6.92
CA ILE A 292 -12.35 -10.68 -6.59
C ILE A 292 -12.27 -12.21 -6.77
N GLU A 293 -11.68 -12.70 -7.87
CA GLU A 293 -11.60 -14.14 -8.14
C GLU A 293 -10.69 -14.85 -7.13
N ILE A 294 -9.50 -14.29 -6.83
CA ILE A 294 -8.59 -14.91 -5.86
C ILE A 294 -9.19 -14.92 -4.45
N THR A 295 -9.89 -13.86 -4.04
CA THR A 295 -10.47 -13.82 -2.69
C THR A 295 -11.72 -14.70 -2.56
N LYS A 296 -12.55 -14.83 -3.61
CA LYS A 296 -13.69 -15.77 -3.65
C LYS A 296 -13.25 -17.22 -3.58
N LYS A 297 -12.23 -17.64 -4.33
CA LYS A 297 -11.74 -19.02 -4.32
C LYS A 297 -11.24 -19.44 -2.92
N ASN A 298 -10.73 -18.49 -2.13
CA ASN A 298 -10.31 -18.74 -0.75
C ASN A 298 -11.45 -18.76 0.29
N SER A 299 -12.69 -18.45 -0.09
CA SER A 299 -13.84 -18.53 0.82
C SER A 299 -14.41 -19.95 0.96
N VAL A 300 -14.05 -20.86 0.04
CA VAL A 300 -14.53 -22.25 0.02
C VAL A 300 -13.51 -23.20 0.67
N ASP A 301 -12.22 -22.97 0.46
CA ASP A 301 -11.13 -23.78 1.01
C ASP A 301 -10.31 -22.99 2.04
N ASN A 302 -10.84 -22.86 3.26
CA ASN A 302 -10.20 -22.24 4.44
C ASN A 302 -9.67 -20.80 4.22
N LEU A 303 -10.26 -19.84 4.93
CA LEU A 303 -9.79 -18.45 5.10
C LEU A 303 -8.27 -18.32 5.41
N SER A 304 -7.57 -19.41 5.74
CA SER A 304 -6.16 -19.42 6.16
C SER A 304 -5.15 -19.29 5.02
N SER A 305 -5.39 -19.79 3.80
CA SER A 305 -4.29 -19.97 2.82
C SER A 305 -3.78 -18.66 2.22
N LEU A 306 -4.68 -17.79 1.77
CA LEU A 306 -4.31 -16.46 1.26
C LEU A 306 -3.79 -15.57 2.38
N ASP A 307 -4.43 -15.57 3.55
CA ASP A 307 -3.97 -14.80 4.70
C ASP A 307 -2.57 -15.23 5.16
N MET A 308 -2.28 -16.54 5.13
CA MET A 308 -0.95 -17.07 5.40
C MET A 308 0.05 -16.61 4.35
N LEU A 309 -0.30 -16.63 3.06
CA LEU A 309 0.55 -16.15 1.96
C LEU A 309 0.88 -14.66 2.11
N LEU A 310 -0.14 -13.83 2.34
CA LEU A 310 0.01 -12.37 2.43
C LEU A 310 0.86 -11.93 3.63
N LYS A 311 0.99 -12.77 4.67
CA LYS A 311 1.87 -12.51 5.81
C LYS A 311 3.33 -12.97 5.58
N ARG A 312 3.64 -13.66 4.49
CA ARG A 312 4.99 -14.20 4.24
C ARG A 312 5.98 -13.15 3.80
N HIS A 313 7.17 -13.26 4.41
CA HIS A 313 8.36 -12.53 4.04
C HIS A 313 9.47 -13.55 3.72
N ILE A 314 10.00 -13.52 2.50
CA ILE A 314 11.08 -14.44 2.09
C ILE A 314 12.42 -13.72 2.24
N LYS A 315 13.32 -14.27 3.06
CA LYS A 315 14.67 -13.73 3.23
C LYS A 315 15.48 -14.01 1.96
N VAL A 316 16.08 -12.98 1.37
CA VAL A 316 17.00 -13.13 0.23
C VAL A 316 18.45 -13.02 0.72
N ASN A 317 18.71 -12.05 1.60
CA ASN A 317 19.97 -11.88 2.31
C ASN A 317 19.69 -11.26 3.70
N GLU A 318 20.72 -10.91 4.46
CA GLU A 318 20.55 -10.38 5.83
C GLU A 318 19.74 -9.09 5.91
N ASN A 319 19.81 -8.25 4.87
CA ASN A 319 19.22 -6.91 4.86
C ASN A 319 18.01 -6.78 3.93
N TYR A 320 17.61 -7.85 3.25
CA TYR A 320 16.58 -7.79 2.22
C TYR A 320 15.60 -8.97 2.30
N TYR A 321 14.33 -8.61 2.40
CA TYR A 321 13.19 -9.53 2.47
C TYR A 321 12.20 -9.19 1.35
N LEU A 322 11.69 -10.22 0.68
CA LEU A 322 10.59 -10.08 -0.26
C LEU A 322 9.27 -10.05 0.51
N ASN A 323 8.56 -8.92 0.45
CA ASN A 323 7.18 -8.83 0.92
C ASN A 323 6.25 -9.41 -0.16
N ILE A 324 5.74 -10.62 0.08
CA ILE A 324 4.96 -11.36 -0.91
C ILE A 324 3.64 -10.65 -1.22
N SER A 325 2.97 -10.10 -0.21
CA SER A 325 1.72 -9.35 -0.37
C SER A 325 1.91 -8.13 -1.28
N GLU A 326 2.98 -7.35 -1.06
CA GLU A 326 3.27 -6.17 -1.87
C GLU A 326 3.59 -6.54 -3.33
N LEU A 327 4.40 -7.58 -3.54
CA LEU A 327 4.80 -8.03 -4.88
C LEU A 327 3.63 -8.60 -5.68
N ILE A 328 2.75 -9.41 -5.06
CA ILE A 328 1.52 -9.89 -5.69
C ILE A 328 0.63 -8.71 -6.07
N THR A 329 0.42 -7.78 -5.13
CA THR A 329 -0.45 -6.62 -5.35
C THR A 329 0.05 -5.76 -6.51
N LYS A 330 1.34 -5.43 -6.53
CA LYS A 330 1.95 -4.66 -7.63
C LYS A 330 1.82 -5.38 -8.97
N SER A 331 2.01 -6.71 -8.98
CA SER A 331 1.89 -7.49 -10.21
C SER A 331 0.48 -7.47 -10.77
N ILE A 332 -0.53 -7.68 -9.92
CA ILE A 332 -1.95 -7.64 -10.32
C ILE A 332 -2.34 -6.23 -10.79
N LEU A 333 -1.93 -5.17 -10.08
CA LEU A 333 -2.25 -3.79 -10.47
C LEU A 333 -1.63 -3.41 -11.82
N ASN A 334 -0.38 -3.82 -12.05
CA ASN A 334 0.35 -3.55 -13.29
C ASN A 334 0.02 -4.54 -14.42
N GLY A 335 -0.69 -5.62 -14.11
CA GLY A 335 -1.00 -6.68 -15.07
C GLY A 335 0.25 -7.46 -15.50
N THR A 336 1.27 -7.54 -14.65
CA THR A 336 2.47 -8.35 -14.92
C THR A 336 2.26 -9.76 -14.40
N LEU A 337 2.81 -10.74 -15.12
CA LEU A 337 2.79 -12.15 -14.71
C LEU A 337 3.64 -12.33 -13.44
N LEU A 338 3.31 -13.33 -12.63
CA LEU A 338 4.07 -13.71 -11.43
C LEU A 338 5.26 -14.62 -11.74
N ASP A 339 5.52 -14.93 -13.02
CA ASP A 339 6.59 -15.79 -13.50
C ASP A 339 7.95 -15.39 -12.90
N ASP A 340 8.34 -14.13 -13.03
CA ASP A 340 9.61 -13.63 -12.47
C ASP A 340 9.71 -13.82 -10.95
N LEU A 341 8.59 -13.67 -10.22
CA LEU A 341 8.56 -13.89 -8.77
C LEU A 341 8.69 -15.38 -8.44
N ILE A 342 7.97 -16.25 -9.15
CA ILE A 342 8.02 -17.70 -8.98
C ILE A 342 9.44 -18.21 -9.29
N GLU A 343 10.02 -17.80 -10.40
CA GLU A 343 11.38 -18.15 -10.83
C GLU A 343 12.43 -17.62 -9.86
N ARG A 344 12.25 -16.41 -9.34
CA ARG A 344 13.14 -15.87 -8.30
C ARG A 344 13.09 -16.69 -7.02
N ILE A 345 11.90 -17.14 -6.60
CA ILE A 345 11.76 -18.00 -5.40
C ILE A 345 12.35 -19.39 -5.66
N PHE A 346 12.22 -19.94 -6.88
CA PHE A 346 12.92 -21.15 -7.27
C PHE A 346 14.45 -20.99 -7.20
N LYS A 347 14.99 -19.85 -7.67
CA LYS A 347 16.43 -19.56 -7.67
C LYS A 347 17.04 -19.40 -6.28
N ILE A 348 16.30 -18.89 -5.29
CA ILE A 348 16.78 -18.75 -3.90
C ILE A 348 16.93 -20.14 -3.23
N GLU A 349 16.74 -21.22 -3.99
CA GLU A 349 16.89 -22.62 -3.56
C GLU A 349 15.90 -23.06 -2.49
N SER A 350 14.67 -22.57 -2.61
CA SER A 350 13.49 -23.30 -2.16
C SER A 350 13.47 -23.78 -0.72
N VAL A 351 14.20 -23.17 0.21
CA VAL A 351 14.10 -23.45 1.63
C VAL A 351 14.09 -22.16 2.44
N ASP A 352 13.28 -22.13 3.48
CA ASP A 352 13.34 -21.10 4.51
C ASP A 352 14.50 -21.36 5.48
N LYS A 353 14.56 -20.56 6.55
CA LYS A 353 15.63 -20.63 7.56
C LYS A 353 15.71 -21.99 8.27
N ASP A 354 14.62 -22.76 8.26
CA ASP A 354 14.51 -24.05 8.92
C ASP A 354 14.74 -25.21 7.92
N GLY A 355 15.19 -24.90 6.69
CA GLY A 355 15.37 -25.88 5.62
C GLY A 355 14.05 -26.34 4.99
N ILE A 356 12.92 -25.67 5.28
CA ILE A 356 11.58 -26.07 4.83
C ILE A 356 11.24 -25.40 3.51
N ARG A 357 10.66 -26.16 2.59
CA ARG A 357 10.43 -25.64 1.25
C ARG A 357 9.38 -24.54 1.18
N TYR A 358 9.64 -23.51 0.37
CA TYR A 358 8.64 -22.48 0.00
C TYR A 358 7.52 -23.02 -0.91
N ALA A 359 7.31 -24.34 -0.94
CA ALA A 359 6.40 -25.00 -1.85
C ALA A 359 4.93 -24.56 -1.67
N PHE A 360 4.54 -24.26 -0.43
CA PHE A 360 3.25 -23.64 -0.15
C PHE A 360 3.12 -22.27 -0.84
N VAL A 361 4.14 -21.41 -0.68
CA VAL A 361 4.13 -20.06 -1.27
C VAL A 361 4.06 -20.14 -2.79
N ILE A 362 4.92 -20.95 -3.41
CA ILE A 362 4.95 -21.14 -4.86
C ILE A 362 3.62 -21.69 -5.36
N GLY A 363 3.05 -22.70 -4.69
CA GLY A 363 1.76 -23.28 -5.07
C GLY A 363 0.62 -22.25 -5.04
N GLN A 364 0.60 -21.35 -4.05
CA GLN A 364 -0.38 -20.27 -4.03
C GLN A 364 -0.10 -19.21 -5.10
N LEU A 365 1.17 -18.88 -5.38
CA LEU A 365 1.54 -17.97 -6.45
C LEU A 365 1.10 -18.49 -7.82
N ILE A 366 1.28 -19.78 -8.11
CA ILE A 366 0.82 -20.42 -9.36
C ILE A 366 -0.70 -20.26 -9.50
N ARG A 367 -1.48 -20.53 -8.45
CA ARG A 367 -2.94 -20.36 -8.46
C ARG A 367 -3.37 -18.92 -8.77
N ILE A 368 -2.68 -17.94 -8.19
CA ILE A 368 -2.93 -16.52 -8.48
C ILE A 368 -2.52 -16.20 -9.92
N ASN A 369 -1.38 -16.72 -10.37
CA ASN A 369 -0.85 -16.47 -11.70
C ASN A 369 -1.80 -16.97 -12.80
N THR A 370 -2.41 -18.17 -12.65
CA THR A 370 -3.45 -18.65 -13.58
C THR A 370 -4.63 -17.67 -13.71
N VAL A 371 -5.04 -17.01 -12.61
CA VAL A 371 -6.09 -15.99 -12.67
C VAL A 371 -5.61 -14.73 -13.40
N VAL A 372 -4.35 -14.32 -13.21
CA VAL A 372 -3.73 -13.20 -13.93
C VAL A 372 -3.62 -13.50 -15.43
N TYR A 373 -3.12 -14.69 -15.80
CA TYR A 373 -3.01 -15.19 -17.18
C TYR A 373 -4.36 -15.09 -17.90
N LYS A 374 -5.42 -15.58 -17.26
CA LYS A 374 -6.79 -15.52 -17.78
C LYS A 374 -7.31 -14.08 -17.92
N ASN A 375 -7.21 -13.28 -16.87
CA ASN A 375 -7.87 -11.96 -16.83
C ASN A 375 -7.14 -10.87 -17.62
N PHE A 376 -5.82 -10.95 -17.77
CA PHE A 376 -5.03 -9.94 -18.47
C PHE A 376 -4.59 -10.36 -19.88
N TYR A 377 -4.33 -11.64 -20.10
CA TYR A 377 -3.68 -12.10 -21.34
C TYR A 377 -4.51 -13.11 -22.13
N SER A 378 -5.65 -13.56 -21.60
CA SER A 378 -6.45 -14.66 -22.19
C SER A 378 -5.63 -15.93 -22.44
N LEU A 379 -4.60 -16.16 -21.62
CA LEU A 379 -3.80 -17.38 -21.64
C LEU A 379 -4.48 -18.48 -20.82
N GLU A 380 -4.16 -19.73 -21.13
CA GLU A 380 -4.75 -20.92 -20.48
C GLU A 380 -6.29 -21.02 -20.61
N VAL A 381 -6.93 -20.22 -21.47
CA VAL A 381 -8.41 -20.15 -21.59
C VAL A 381 -9.00 -21.40 -22.25
N GLU A 382 -8.30 -21.99 -23.22
CA GLU A 382 -8.70 -23.25 -23.87
C GLU A 382 -8.35 -24.49 -23.04
N MET A 383 -7.51 -24.30 -22.01
CA MET A 383 -7.07 -25.35 -21.11
C MET A 383 -8.04 -25.46 -19.94
N ASP A 384 -8.48 -26.67 -19.61
CA ASP A 384 -9.06 -26.93 -18.29
C ASP A 384 -7.94 -26.86 -17.25
N SER A 385 -7.62 -25.63 -16.83
CA SER A 385 -6.47 -25.33 -15.97
C SER A 385 -6.49 -26.14 -14.68
N GLU A 386 -7.68 -26.38 -14.12
CA GLU A 386 -7.84 -27.19 -12.92
C GLU A 386 -7.47 -28.65 -13.17
N LYS A 387 -7.98 -29.25 -14.26
CA LYS A 387 -7.64 -30.61 -14.66
C LYS A 387 -6.14 -30.77 -14.95
N TYR A 388 -5.54 -29.83 -15.68
CA TYR A 388 -4.14 -29.94 -16.11
C TYR A 388 -3.14 -29.63 -15.00
N LEU A 389 -3.41 -28.63 -14.15
CA LEU A 389 -2.60 -28.39 -12.94
C LEU A 389 -2.69 -29.58 -11.99
N LYS A 390 -3.89 -30.14 -11.79
CA LYS A 390 -4.05 -31.39 -11.01
C LYS A 390 -3.30 -32.56 -11.65
N GLY A 391 -3.30 -32.66 -12.98
CA GLY A 391 -2.52 -33.64 -13.72
C GLY A 391 -1.02 -33.50 -13.51
N ALA A 392 -0.50 -32.27 -13.55
CA ALA A 392 0.90 -31.97 -13.26
C ALA A 392 1.29 -32.31 -11.82
N TYR A 393 0.45 -31.92 -10.86
CA TYR A 393 0.61 -32.27 -9.44
C TYR A 393 0.70 -33.79 -9.23
N LEU A 394 -0.30 -34.54 -9.74
CA LEU A 394 -0.36 -36.00 -9.58
C LEU A 394 0.83 -36.69 -10.24
N SER A 395 1.20 -36.24 -11.45
CA SER A 395 2.37 -36.77 -12.17
C SER A 395 3.66 -36.60 -11.35
N ALA A 396 3.87 -35.43 -10.75
CA ALA A 396 5.04 -35.18 -9.91
C ALA A 396 5.05 -36.06 -8.64
N LYS A 397 3.89 -36.33 -8.05
CA LYS A 397 3.75 -37.25 -6.90
C LYS A 397 4.01 -38.69 -7.27
N ASP A 398 3.54 -39.15 -8.43
CA ASP A 398 3.82 -40.49 -8.92
C ASP A 398 5.31 -40.70 -9.19
N VAL A 399 5.99 -39.71 -9.77
CA VAL A 399 7.45 -39.74 -9.95
C VAL A 399 8.18 -39.78 -8.60
N THR A 400 7.76 -38.94 -7.65
CA THR A 400 8.35 -38.92 -6.31
C THR A 400 8.17 -40.27 -5.61
N ARG A 401 6.99 -40.89 -5.73
CA ARG A 401 6.70 -42.21 -5.16
C ARG A 401 7.54 -43.29 -5.81
N TYR A 402 7.66 -43.29 -7.13
CA TYR A 402 8.50 -44.22 -7.86
C TYR A 402 9.96 -44.17 -7.37
N PHE A 403 10.54 -42.97 -7.23
CA PHE A 403 11.92 -42.86 -6.74
C PHE A 403 12.07 -43.33 -5.28
N LYS A 404 11.08 -43.07 -4.43
CA LYS A 404 11.06 -43.58 -3.05
C LYS A 404 11.02 -45.10 -2.99
N ASP A 405 10.11 -45.71 -3.74
CA ASP A 405 9.94 -47.16 -3.78
C ASP A 405 11.23 -47.87 -4.27
N MET A 406 12.04 -47.15 -5.07
CA MET A 406 13.33 -47.62 -5.59
C MET A 406 14.54 -47.19 -4.75
N ASN A 407 14.35 -46.53 -3.59
CA ASN A 407 15.42 -45.97 -2.75
C ASN A 407 16.35 -44.96 -3.49
N LEU A 408 15.78 -44.17 -4.40
CA LEU A 408 16.46 -43.19 -5.25
C LEU A 408 16.04 -41.73 -4.96
N ASP A 409 15.78 -41.41 -3.69
CA ASP A 409 15.27 -40.08 -3.26
C ASP A 409 16.08 -38.91 -3.82
N ASN A 410 17.42 -39.03 -3.86
CA ASN A 410 18.34 -38.01 -4.36
C ASN A 410 18.10 -37.66 -5.84
N LYS A 411 17.60 -38.60 -6.66
CA LYS A 411 17.29 -38.33 -8.07
C LYS A 411 16.14 -37.34 -8.21
N THR A 412 15.19 -37.33 -7.28
CA THR A 412 14.06 -36.38 -7.28
C THR A 412 14.57 -34.94 -7.22
N ASN A 413 15.50 -34.66 -6.30
CA ASN A 413 16.12 -33.34 -6.17
C ASN A 413 16.99 -33.00 -7.39
N GLY A 414 17.74 -33.97 -7.92
CA GLY A 414 18.55 -33.78 -9.13
C GLY A 414 17.72 -33.41 -10.36
N TYR A 415 16.61 -34.10 -10.62
CA TYR A 415 15.70 -33.76 -11.72
C TYR A 415 15.05 -32.39 -11.49
N ARG A 416 14.60 -32.11 -10.27
CA ARG A 416 14.01 -30.82 -9.92
C ARG A 416 14.96 -29.66 -10.20
N GLN A 417 16.23 -29.76 -9.78
CA GLN A 417 17.23 -28.71 -10.00
C GLN A 417 17.55 -28.50 -11.47
N LYS A 418 17.62 -29.58 -12.26
CA LYS A 418 17.78 -29.49 -13.72
C LYS A 418 16.61 -28.76 -14.38
N LEU A 419 15.38 -29.10 -13.99
CA LEU A 419 14.16 -28.47 -14.51
C LEU A 419 14.09 -26.98 -14.12
N ILE A 420 14.44 -26.63 -12.88
CA ILE A 420 14.56 -25.22 -12.44
C ILE A 420 15.59 -24.48 -13.29
N SER A 421 16.76 -25.09 -13.54
CA SER A 421 17.82 -24.48 -14.34
C SER A 421 17.36 -24.19 -15.77
N CYS A 422 16.63 -25.11 -16.39
CA CYS A 422 16.04 -24.91 -17.72
C CYS A 422 15.06 -23.73 -17.74
N ILE A 423 14.19 -23.61 -16.73
CA ILE A 423 13.25 -22.48 -16.63
C ILE A 423 14.00 -21.15 -16.51
N ILE A 424 14.97 -21.07 -15.60
CA ILE A 424 15.75 -19.84 -15.36
C ILE A 424 16.54 -19.44 -16.61
N ALA A 425 17.08 -20.41 -17.35
CA ALA A 425 17.80 -20.20 -18.59
C ALA A 425 16.89 -19.98 -19.81
N LYS A 426 15.57 -20.14 -19.65
CA LYS A 426 14.56 -20.15 -20.73
C LYS A 426 14.84 -21.19 -21.83
N ASP A 427 15.44 -22.31 -21.44
CA ASP A 427 15.74 -23.45 -22.32
C ASP A 427 14.59 -24.48 -22.23
N TYR A 428 13.48 -24.15 -22.90
CA TYR A 428 12.24 -24.93 -22.83
C TYR A 428 12.34 -26.25 -23.61
N ASP A 429 13.10 -26.31 -24.70
CA ASP A 429 13.34 -27.55 -25.42
C ASP A 429 14.05 -28.57 -24.51
N ARG A 430 15.08 -28.11 -23.79
CA ARG A 430 15.77 -28.97 -22.82
C ARG A 430 14.87 -29.39 -21.67
N PHE A 431 13.96 -28.53 -21.22
CA PHE A 431 12.95 -28.90 -20.23
C PHE A 431 12.09 -30.08 -20.73
N ILE A 432 11.57 -29.98 -21.96
CA ILE A 432 10.74 -31.01 -22.57
C ILE A 432 11.52 -32.33 -22.73
N GLU A 433 12.77 -32.28 -23.19
CA GLU A 433 13.64 -33.45 -23.30
C GLU A 433 13.81 -34.18 -21.95
N ILE A 434 14.11 -33.44 -20.88
CA ILE A 434 14.27 -34.00 -19.54
C ILE A 434 12.96 -34.64 -19.06
N MET A 435 11.82 -34.01 -19.33
CA MET A 435 10.51 -34.54 -18.97
C MET A 435 10.17 -35.84 -19.73
N LEU A 436 10.50 -35.93 -21.02
CA LEU A 436 10.32 -37.15 -21.81
C LEU A 436 11.23 -38.29 -21.33
N GLN A 437 12.49 -37.97 -21.01
CA GLN A 437 13.42 -38.94 -20.41
C GLN A 437 12.92 -39.43 -19.05
N LEU A 438 12.39 -38.52 -18.22
CA LEU A 438 11.83 -38.85 -16.91
C LEU A 438 10.57 -39.73 -17.03
N SER A 439 9.69 -39.42 -17.98
CA SER A 439 8.51 -40.23 -18.32
C SER A 439 8.90 -41.65 -18.72
N SER A 440 9.88 -41.79 -19.61
CA SER A 440 10.41 -43.09 -20.04
C SER A 440 11.08 -43.85 -18.88
N TYR A 441 11.91 -43.19 -18.09
CA TYR A 441 12.60 -43.82 -16.96
C TYR A 441 11.62 -44.37 -15.91
N THR A 442 10.58 -43.59 -15.59
CA THR A 442 9.57 -43.96 -14.58
C THR A 442 8.43 -44.81 -15.14
N GLN A 443 8.35 -44.97 -16.47
CA GLN A 443 7.23 -45.60 -17.17
C GLN A 443 5.88 -44.96 -16.80
N LYS A 444 5.87 -43.63 -16.61
CA LYS A 444 4.68 -42.84 -16.27
C LYS A 444 4.35 -41.86 -17.39
N SER A 445 3.09 -41.80 -17.80
CA SER A 445 2.62 -40.84 -18.80
C SER A 445 2.27 -39.50 -18.16
N PHE A 446 2.74 -38.40 -18.75
CA PHE A 446 2.47 -37.04 -18.29
C PHE A 446 1.45 -36.36 -19.21
N GLY A 447 0.17 -36.53 -18.90
CA GLY A 447 -0.92 -36.04 -19.75
C GLY A 447 -0.91 -34.53 -20.01
N PHE A 448 -0.33 -33.72 -19.11
CA PHE A 448 -0.25 -32.26 -19.27
C PHE A 448 0.86 -31.80 -20.23
N MET A 449 1.82 -32.67 -20.57
CA MET A 449 3.00 -32.29 -21.37
C MET A 449 2.65 -31.80 -22.77
N HIS A 450 1.57 -32.29 -23.38
CA HIS A 450 1.18 -31.85 -24.73
C HIS A 450 0.85 -30.36 -24.78
N MET A 451 0.36 -29.77 -23.67
CA MET A 451 0.09 -28.33 -23.59
C MET A 451 1.40 -27.52 -23.58
N LEU A 452 2.40 -27.99 -22.81
CA LEU A 452 3.73 -27.39 -22.79
C LEU A 452 4.47 -27.52 -24.14
N ILE A 453 4.27 -28.64 -24.84
CA ILE A 453 4.85 -28.86 -26.18
C ILE A 453 4.18 -27.95 -27.21
N LYS A 454 2.87 -27.73 -27.12
CA LYS A 454 2.13 -26.84 -28.02
C LYS A 454 2.58 -25.39 -27.85
N ASP A 455 2.63 -24.91 -26.61
CA ASP A 455 3.07 -23.56 -26.27
C ASP A 455 3.54 -23.51 -24.81
N PHE A 456 4.86 -23.47 -24.61
CA PHE A 456 5.44 -23.48 -23.26
C PHE A 456 5.16 -22.18 -22.53
N GLU A 457 5.34 -21.04 -23.20
CA GLU A 457 5.16 -19.70 -22.65
C GLU A 457 3.73 -19.47 -22.17
N ALA A 458 2.73 -19.90 -22.97
CA ALA A 458 1.34 -19.76 -22.60
C ALA A 458 0.88 -20.68 -21.45
N ASN A 459 1.67 -21.72 -21.10
CA ASN A 459 1.27 -22.76 -20.13
C ASN A 459 2.31 -23.00 -19.03
N LYS A 460 3.18 -22.02 -18.75
CA LYS A 460 4.27 -22.12 -17.76
C LYS A 460 3.83 -22.58 -16.37
N ASN A 461 2.60 -22.25 -15.96
CA ASN A 461 2.06 -22.68 -14.66
C ASN A 461 2.05 -24.20 -14.50
N LEU A 462 1.92 -24.98 -15.59
CA LEU A 462 2.01 -26.44 -15.55
C LEU A 462 3.43 -26.92 -15.20
N ALA A 463 4.44 -26.29 -15.79
CA ALA A 463 5.84 -26.60 -15.51
C ALA A 463 6.20 -26.21 -14.07
N TYR A 464 5.76 -25.03 -13.63
CA TYR A 464 5.92 -24.58 -12.25
C TYR A 464 5.25 -25.53 -11.25
N GLU A 465 4.02 -25.98 -11.51
CA GLU A 465 3.28 -26.90 -10.65
C GLU A 465 3.98 -28.26 -10.55
N PHE A 466 4.44 -28.82 -11.66
CA PHE A 466 5.19 -30.07 -11.67
C PHE A 466 6.47 -29.96 -10.82
N ILE A 467 7.29 -28.93 -11.04
CA ILE A 467 8.54 -28.71 -10.30
C ILE A 467 8.28 -28.48 -8.80
N ASN A 468 7.26 -27.69 -8.48
CA ASN A 468 6.90 -27.39 -7.09
C ASN A 468 6.47 -28.65 -6.33
N SER A 469 5.78 -29.56 -7.03
CA SER A 469 5.20 -30.77 -6.46
C SER A 469 6.13 -31.98 -6.47
N LEU A 470 7.26 -31.90 -7.17
CA LEU A 470 8.31 -32.91 -7.22
C LEU A 470 9.12 -32.92 -5.90
N GLY A 471 9.11 -34.06 -5.19
CA GLY A 471 9.78 -34.25 -3.90
C GLY A 471 8.92 -34.03 -2.66
N ASP A 472 9.51 -34.28 -1.48
CA ASP A 472 8.83 -34.21 -0.17
C ASP A 472 8.78 -32.81 0.43
N TYR A 473 7.58 -32.35 0.78
CA TYR A 473 7.36 -30.99 1.31
C TYR A 473 7.98 -30.76 2.70
N ASN A 474 8.17 -31.82 3.49
CA ASN A 474 8.46 -31.74 4.92
C ASN A 474 9.85 -32.27 5.33
N LYS A 475 10.76 -32.53 4.39
CA LYS A 475 12.14 -32.89 4.72
C LYS A 475 13.04 -31.65 4.63
N PRO A 476 13.84 -31.35 5.68
CA PRO A 476 14.91 -30.36 5.54
C PRO A 476 15.82 -30.80 4.39
N VAL A 477 16.19 -29.86 3.52
CA VAL A 477 17.20 -30.15 2.49
C VAL A 477 18.51 -30.47 3.20
N SER A 478 19.03 -31.69 3.02
CA SER A 478 20.32 -32.11 3.57
C SER A 478 21.43 -31.23 3.01
N SER A 479 22.11 -30.49 3.88
CA SER A 479 23.23 -29.61 3.55
C SER A 479 24.51 -30.39 3.27
N ASP A 480 24.52 -31.20 2.22
CA ASP A 480 25.74 -31.83 1.72
C ASP A 480 25.97 -31.36 0.30
N ASN A 481 26.65 -30.22 0.18
CA ASN A 481 27.46 -29.81 -0.98
C ASN A 481 28.30 -28.59 -0.58
N ASN A 482 29.28 -28.81 0.30
CA ASN A 482 30.47 -27.97 0.43
C ASN A 482 31.66 -28.91 0.68
N THR A 483 32.15 -29.55 -0.37
CA THR A 483 33.41 -30.28 -0.34
C THR A 483 34.18 -30.03 -1.62
N THR A 484 35.16 -29.12 -1.51
CA THR A 484 36.44 -28.93 -2.24
C THR A 484 36.67 -27.40 -2.26
N GLU A 485 37.74 -26.82 -1.72
CA GLU A 485 39.15 -27.22 -1.71
C GLU A 485 39.88 -26.68 -0.45
N GLU A 486 40.40 -27.55 0.40
CA GLU A 486 41.60 -27.26 1.20
C GLU A 486 42.42 -28.54 1.29
N GLY A 487 43.63 -28.54 0.73
CA GLY A 487 44.48 -29.72 0.79
C GLY A 487 45.69 -29.77 -0.13
N LYS A 488 46.41 -28.66 -0.33
CA LYS A 488 47.83 -28.73 -0.71
C LYS A 488 48.62 -27.62 -0.02
N LYS A 489 49.22 -27.96 1.12
CA LYS A 489 50.64 -27.70 1.44
C LYS A 489 50.95 -28.00 2.91
N ASN A 490 51.70 -29.07 3.15
CA ASN A 490 53.07 -29.05 3.68
C ASN A 490 53.38 -30.35 4.44
N GLU A 491 54.16 -31.22 3.81
CA GLU A 491 55.10 -32.08 4.51
C GLU A 491 56.51 -31.51 4.30
N LYS A 492 57.20 -31.31 5.44
CA LYS A 492 58.63 -31.14 5.70
C LYS A 492 59.50 -30.27 4.78
#